data_AF-A0A4Y2Q5W6-F1
#
_entry.id   AF-A0A4Y2Q5W6-F1
#
_cell.length_a   1.000
_cell.length_b   1.000
_cell.length_c   1.000
_cell.angle_alpha   90.00
_cell.angle_beta   90.00
_cell.angle_gamma   90.00
#
_symmetry.space_group_name_H-M   'P 1'
#
loop_
_entity.id
_entity.type
_entity.pdbx_description
1 polymer ?
#
loop_
_entity_poly.entity_id
_entity_poly.type
_entity_poly.pdbx_seq_one_letter_code
_entity_poly.pdbx_strand_id
1 'polypeptide(L)'
;MAFLGKAKKSDLISLAIELGEMVTNDLRVVDLRELITKSKKYEVEFVANMLDATADERVEKEKLERQNEERAFELEKKQQRIRETENRIGMP
;
A
#
# COMPACT_ATOMS: atom_id res chain seq x y z
N MET A 1 -22.73 3.38 -8.08
CA MET A 1 -21.34 3.71 -7.67
C MET A 1 -20.55 2.42 -7.42
N ALA A 2 -19.91 1.84 -8.44
CA ALA A 2 -19.31 0.49 -8.36
C ALA A 2 -17.94 0.43 -7.63
N PHE A 3 -17.19 1.53 -7.59
CA PHE A 3 -15.81 1.57 -7.06
C PHE A 3 -15.73 1.38 -5.53
N LEU A 4 -16.63 2.03 -4.77
CA LEU A 4 -16.74 1.83 -3.32
C LEU A 4 -17.05 0.37 -2.93
N GLY A 5 -17.50 -0.46 -3.87
CA GLY A 5 -17.85 -1.86 -3.62
C GLY A 5 -16.65 -2.80 -3.67
N LYS A 6 -15.53 -2.33 -4.21
CA LYS A 6 -14.25 -3.03 -4.24
C LYS A 6 -13.33 -2.61 -3.09
N ALA A 7 -13.62 -1.48 -2.44
CA ALA A 7 -12.85 -0.95 -1.31
C ALA A 7 -13.05 -1.79 -0.04
N LYS A 8 -12.00 -1.95 0.78
CA LYS A 8 -12.11 -2.64 2.07
C LYS A 8 -12.82 -1.77 3.10
N LYS A 9 -13.36 -2.38 4.17
CA LYS A 9 -13.99 -1.65 5.29
C LYS A 9 -13.05 -0.59 5.87
N SER A 10 -11.77 -0.91 6.05
CA SER A 10 -10.74 0.04 6.51
C SER A 10 -10.62 1.26 5.61
N ASP A 11 -10.56 1.03 4.30
CA ASP A 11 -10.36 2.08 3.30
C ASP A 11 -11.58 3.02 3.27
N LEU A 12 -12.79 2.45 3.41
CA LEU A 12 -14.04 3.21 3.54
C LEU A 12 -14.11 4.03 4.84
N ILE A 13 -13.63 3.48 5.97
CA ILE A 13 -13.57 4.24 7.24
C ILE A 13 -12.65 5.45 7.09
N SER A 14 -11.43 5.24 6.55
CA SER A 14 -10.50 6.35 6.30
C SER A 14 -11.11 7.41 5.39
N LEU A 15 -11.77 6.99 4.30
CA LEU A 15 -12.47 7.88 3.39
C LEU A 15 -13.55 8.73 4.07
N ALA A 16 -14.37 8.10 4.91
CA ALA A 16 -15.41 8.81 5.64
C ALA A 16 -14.81 9.82 6.65
N ILE A 17 -13.73 9.46 7.34
CA ILE A 17 -12.98 10.39 8.21
C ILE A 17 -12.41 11.57 7.42
N GLU A 18 -11.82 11.32 6.25
CA GLU A 18 -11.22 12.35 5.40
C GLU A 18 -12.26 13.34 4.87
N LEU A 19 -13.46 12.84 4.56
CA LEU A 19 -14.62 13.67 4.22
C LEU A 19 -15.14 14.49 5.41
N GLY A 20 -14.65 14.21 6.62
CA GLY A 20 -15.05 14.84 7.87
C GLY A 20 -16.36 14.28 8.42
N GLU A 21 -16.73 13.07 8.00
CA GLU A 21 -17.88 12.35 8.55
C GLU A 21 -17.44 11.61 9.82
N MET A 22 -18.35 11.53 10.79
CA MET A 22 -18.11 10.75 12.01
C MET A 22 -18.35 9.26 11.75
N VAL A 23 -17.30 8.47 11.95
CA VAL A 23 -17.32 7.03 11.67
C VAL A 23 -17.19 6.25 12.97
N THR A 24 -18.13 5.35 13.22
CA THR A 24 -18.09 4.43 14.36
C THR A 24 -17.73 3.02 13.89
N ASN A 25 -17.04 2.24 14.75
CA ASN A 25 -16.59 0.89 14.39
C ASN A 25 -17.76 -0.09 14.12
N ASP A 26 -18.95 0.23 14.63
CA ASP A 26 -20.18 -0.55 14.45
C ASP A 26 -20.81 -0.39 13.05
N LEU A 27 -20.38 0.60 12.26
CA LEU A 27 -20.91 0.80 10.91
C LEU A 27 -20.54 -0.37 10.00
N ARG A 28 -21.52 -0.86 9.24
CA ARG A 28 -21.29 -1.89 8.22
C ARG A 28 -20.71 -1.23 6.97
N VAL A 29 -20.12 -2.06 6.10
CA VAL A 29 -19.61 -1.61 4.79
C VAL A 29 -20.69 -0.88 3.99
N VAL A 30 -21.93 -1.36 4.03
CA VAL A 30 -23.06 -0.72 3.35
C VAL A 30 -23.38 0.66 3.93
N ASP A 31 -23.34 0.80 5.25
CA ASP A 31 -23.62 2.07 5.95
C ASP A 31 -22.52 3.10 5.68
N LEU A 32 -21.25 2.66 5.68
CA LEU A 32 -20.10 3.49 5.33
C LEU A 32 -20.21 4.00 3.89
N ARG A 33 -20.60 3.14 2.94
CA ARG A 33 -20.80 3.55 1.55
C ARG A 33 -21.91 4.59 1.44
N GLU A 34 -23.05 4.37 2.10
CA GLU A 34 -24.11 5.37 2.12
C GLU A 34 -23.65 6.70 2.73
N LEU A 35 -22.95 6.68 3.87
CA LEU A 35 -22.44 7.85 4.56
C LEU A 35 -21.53 8.67 3.63
N ILE A 36 -20.57 8.00 3.00
CA ILE A 36 -19.65 8.60 2.02
C ILE A 36 -20.43 9.21 0.86
N THR A 37 -21.35 8.46 0.24
CA THR A 37 -22.09 8.96 -0.94
C THR A 37 -23.08 10.08 -0.61
N LYS A 38 -23.57 10.14 0.65
CA LYS A 38 -24.47 11.19 1.14
C LYS A 38 -23.72 12.43 1.64
N SER A 39 -22.40 12.35 1.83
CA SER A 39 -21.60 13.49 2.26
C SER A 39 -21.63 14.61 1.23
N LYS A 40 -21.75 15.85 1.70
CA LYS A 40 -21.66 17.03 0.81
C LYS A 40 -20.27 17.26 0.23
N LYS A 41 -19.25 16.64 0.83
CA LYS A 41 -17.87 16.67 0.34
C LYS A 41 -17.56 15.49 -0.57
N TYR A 42 -18.55 14.65 -0.88
CA TYR A 42 -18.36 13.52 -1.77
C TYR A 42 -18.04 13.99 -3.18
N GLU A 43 -16.79 13.82 -3.58
CA GLU A 43 -16.31 14.11 -4.92
C GLU A 43 -15.81 12.81 -5.55
N VAL A 44 -16.39 12.44 -6.69
CA VAL A 44 -16.10 11.15 -7.34
C VAL A 44 -14.63 11.02 -7.69
N GLU A 45 -14.00 12.08 -8.21
CA GLU A 45 -12.57 12.07 -8.54
C GLU A 45 -11.69 11.98 -7.29
N PHE A 46 -12.02 12.71 -6.22
CA PHE A 46 -11.29 12.62 -4.96
C PHE A 46 -11.31 11.19 -4.39
N VAL A 47 -12.50 10.58 -4.34
CA VAL A 47 -12.65 9.23 -3.80
C VAL A 47 -12.01 8.17 -4.69
N ALA A 48 -12.08 8.33 -6.02
CA ALA A 48 -11.40 7.46 -6.97
C ALA A 48 -9.88 7.55 -6.82
N ASN A 49 -9.32 8.76 -6.81
CA ASN A 49 -7.88 9.00 -6.63
C ASN A 49 -7.37 8.45 -5.30
N MET A 50 -8.14 8.56 -4.22
CA MET A 50 -7.74 8.04 -2.92
C MET A 50 -7.69 6.50 -2.89
N LEU A 51 -8.67 5.85 -3.51
CA LEU A 51 -8.67 4.39 -3.65
C LEU A 51 -7.58 3.89 -4.60
N ASP A 52 -7.33 4.61 -5.69
CA ASP A 52 -6.26 4.31 -6.65
C ASP A 52 -4.88 4.53 -6.01
N ALA A 53 -4.66 5.63 -5.28
CA ALA A 53 -3.42 5.85 -4.53
C ALA A 53 -3.14 4.74 -3.51
N THR A 54 -4.19 4.24 -2.84
CA THR A 54 -4.05 3.10 -1.90
C THR A 54 -3.72 1.79 -2.63
N ALA A 55 -4.17 1.63 -3.88
CA ALA A 55 -3.83 0.49 -4.71
C ALA A 55 -2.39 0.59 -5.25
N ASP A 56 -2.00 1.77 -5.73
CA ASP A 56 -0.65 2.06 -6.23
C ASP A 56 0.40 1.97 -5.13
N GLU A 57 0.11 2.44 -3.90
CA GLU A 57 1.01 2.27 -2.75
C GLU A 57 1.29 0.79 -2.46
N ARG A 58 0.29 -0.08 -2.62
CA ARG A 58 0.48 -1.53 -2.42
C ARG A 58 1.35 -2.14 -3.50
N VAL A 59 1.13 -1.75 -4.77
CA VAL A 59 1.93 -2.22 -5.89
C VAL A 59 3.38 -1.76 -5.74
N GLU A 60 3.59 -0.50 -5.39
CA GLU A 60 4.94 0.07 -5.36
C GLU A 60 5.72 -0.37 -4.13
N LYS A 61 5.05 -0.63 -3.00
CA LYS A 61 5.68 -1.29 -1.85
C LYS A 61 6.14 -2.71 -2.17
N GLU A 62 5.32 -3.50 -2.87
CA GLU A 62 5.68 -4.86 -3.27
C GLU A 62 6.85 -4.88 -4.27
N LYS A 63 6.89 -3.88 -5.16
CA LYS A 63 7.98 -3.69 -6.12
C LYS A 63 9.28 -3.28 -5.45
N LEU A 64 9.20 -2.38 -4.45
CA LEU A 64 10.34 -1.94 -3.67
C LEU A 64 10.90 -3.08 -2.82
N GLU A 65 10.04 -3.90 -2.20
CA GLU A 65 10.45 -5.10 -1.45
C GLU A 65 11.20 -6.09 -2.35
N ARG A 66 10.66 -6.38 -3.55
CA ARG A 66 11.37 -7.24 -4.53
C ARG A 66 12.71 -6.67 -4.97
N GLN A 67 12.78 -5.38 -5.26
CA GLN A 67 14.05 -4.74 -5.63
C GLN A 67 15.08 -4.76 -4.49
N ASN A 68 14.61 -4.65 -3.25
CA ASN A 68 15.49 -4.69 -2.08
C ASN A 68 15.99 -6.12 -1.80
N GLU A 69 15.15 -7.13 -1.99
CA GLU A 69 15.56 -8.55 -1.95
C GLU A 69 16.58 -8.89 -3.04
N GLU A 70 16.34 -8.46 -4.30
CA GLU A 70 17.30 -8.67 -5.39
C GLU A 70 18.64 -7.99 -5.11
N ARG A 71 18.62 -6.74 -4.63
CA ARG A 71 19.84 -6.04 -4.22
C ARG A 71 20.56 -6.73 -3.09
N ALA A 72 19.85 -7.20 -2.06
CA ALA A 72 20.44 -7.91 -0.94
C ALA A 72 21.12 -9.21 -1.42
N PHE A 73 20.44 -9.97 -2.27
CA PHE A 73 20.97 -11.20 -2.84
C PHE A 73 22.21 -10.96 -3.71
N GLU A 74 22.21 -9.92 -4.56
CA GLU A 74 23.40 -9.55 -5.34
C GLU A 74 24.57 -9.11 -4.45
N LEU A 75 24.29 -8.34 -3.39
CA LEU A 75 25.30 -7.89 -2.44
C LEU A 75 25.94 -9.07 -1.71
N GLU A 76 25.12 -10.01 -1.25
CA GLU A 76 25.57 -11.23 -0.57
C GLU A 76 26.43 -12.07 -1.51
N LYS A 77 25.97 -12.31 -2.74
CA LYS A 77 26.73 -13.05 -3.76
C LYS A 77 28.05 -12.36 -4.11
N LYS A 78 28.08 -11.02 -4.11
CA LYS A 78 29.31 -10.23 -4.34
C LYS A 78 30.27 -10.35 -3.16
N GLN A 79 29.78 -10.24 -1.91
CA GLN A 79 30.59 -10.44 -0.72
C GLN A 79 31.14 -11.86 -0.62
N GLN A 80 30.35 -12.86 -0.96
CA GLN A 80 30.78 -14.26 -0.94
C GLN A 80 31.89 -14.49 -1.97
N ARG A 81 31.76 -13.94 -3.19
CA ARG A 81 32.85 -13.97 -4.18
C ARG A 81 34.11 -13.26 -3.70
N ILE A 82 33.98 -12.10 -3.04
CA ILE A 82 35.13 -11.37 -2.46
C ILE A 82 35.82 -12.22 -1.38
N ARG A 83 35.06 -12.79 -0.43
CA ARG A 83 35.61 -13.67 0.60
C ARG A 83 36.27 -14.93 0.02
N GLU A 84 35.66 -15.54 -0.99
CA GLU A 84 36.23 -16.69 -1.69
C GLU A 84 37.50 -16.33 -2.46
N THR A 85 37.56 -15.13 -3.06
CA THR A 85 38.79 -14.65 -3.68
C THR A 85 39.84 -14.37 -2.62
N GLU A 86 39.56 -13.57 -1.59
CA GLU A 86 40.47 -13.29 -0.46
C GLU A 86 41.06 -14.57 0.16
N ASN A 87 40.22 -15.58 0.46
CA ASN A 87 40.67 -16.88 0.96
C ASN A 87 41.54 -17.66 -0.02
N ARG A 88 41.34 -17.47 -1.34
CA ARG A 88 42.07 -18.19 -2.40
C ARG A 88 43.39 -17.53 -2.79
N ILE A 89 43.52 -16.21 -2.60
CA ILE A 89 44.80 -15.48 -2.75
C ILE A 89 45.60 -15.39 -1.44
N GLY A 90 45.05 -15.87 -0.31
CA GLY A 90 45.78 -15.97 0.95
C GLY A 90 46.15 -14.61 1.54
N MET A 91 45.31 -13.58 1.33
CA MET A 91 45.49 -12.30 2.01
C MET A 91 44.73 -12.30 3.35
N PRO A 92 45.42 -12.12 4.50
CA PRO A 92 44.83 -12.04 5.83
C PRO A 92 44.18 -10.68 6.13
#